data_AF-A0A401PIZ7-F1
#
_entry.id   AF-A0A401PIZ7-F1
#
_cell.length_a   1.000
_cell.length_b   1.000
_cell.length_c   1.000
_cell.angle_alpha   90.00
_cell.angle_beta   90.00
_cell.angle_gamma   90.00
#
_symmetry.space_group_name_H-M   'P 1'
#
loop_
_entity.id
_entity.type
_entity.pdbx_description
1 polymer ?
#
loop_
_entity_poly.entity_id
_entity_poly.type
_entity_poly.pdbx_seq_one_letter_code
_entity_poly.pdbx_strand_id
1 'polypeptide(L)'
;MVLLRLGELAYECVSKRVIVFNEDHFGQHQLEPSKFISGFMMEILERDDAAKNVVYTFLHLTIQEFLAALAHYLSPKHKNMLELLPWAFKKDDGRFEIFIRFVVGLSASTSSRQLEEILGPLSHHTTCQVIDWLQVNVQAEIKNMDRNAGKRQLLNIFHYLSESQNTALVRKTVGSVERLTFGDSNPQSALRLNPLDCAVLSHVLQLCETMEELNLEKCYIQEEGGQAFGARSPQMQSSEVFTNVGVMEEPIQFSWTEAAQIVERIPGWTTSLCVNSGKKRLLTQPEMYVHNY
;
A
#
# COMPACT_ATOMS: atom_id res chain seq x y z
N MET A 1 -10.37 4.91 20.76
CA MET A 1 -9.67 6.11 20.26
C MET A 1 -10.39 6.63 19.02
N VAL A 2 -10.46 7.93 18.76
CA VAL A 2 -11.14 8.49 17.56
C VAL A 2 -10.52 7.94 16.28
N LEU A 3 -9.18 7.91 16.19
CA LEU A 3 -8.44 7.30 15.07
C LEU A 3 -8.84 5.85 14.81
N LEU A 4 -9.00 5.03 15.86
CA LEU A 4 -9.40 3.63 15.69
C LEU A 4 -10.78 3.52 15.03
N ARG A 5 -11.78 4.27 15.51
CA ARG A 5 -13.13 4.25 14.94
C ARG A 5 -13.18 4.81 13.52
N LEU A 6 -12.36 5.83 13.23
CA LEU A 6 -12.21 6.36 11.89
C LEU A 6 -11.59 5.33 10.93
N GLY A 7 -10.58 4.59 11.38
CA GLY A 7 -9.99 3.52 10.59
C GLY A 7 -10.91 2.30 10.44
N GLU A 8 -11.76 2.01 11.43
CA GLU A 8 -12.84 1.01 11.32
C GLU A 8 -13.86 1.40 10.24
N LEU A 9 -14.31 2.67 10.22
CA LEU A 9 -15.13 3.23 9.15
C LEU A 9 -14.42 3.10 7.79
N ALA A 10 -13.16 3.52 7.72
CA ALA A 10 -12.39 3.47 6.48
C ALA A 10 -12.26 2.04 5.95
N TYR A 11 -12.01 1.06 6.82
CA TYR A 11 -11.93 -0.35 6.44
C TYR A 11 -13.27 -0.91 5.96
N GLU A 12 -14.38 -0.52 6.59
CA GLU A 12 -15.72 -0.87 6.14
C GLU A 12 -15.97 -0.33 4.73
N CYS A 13 -15.60 0.93 4.47
CA CYS A 13 -15.69 1.57 3.17
C CYS A 13 -14.85 0.83 2.10
N VAL A 14 -13.59 0.48 2.40
CA VAL A 14 -12.75 -0.34 1.49
C VAL A 14 -13.42 -1.71 1.23
N SER A 15 -13.90 -2.37 2.29
CA SER A 15 -14.49 -3.71 2.20
C SER A 15 -15.80 -3.74 1.40
N LYS A 16 -16.57 -2.66 1.42
CA LYS A 16 -17.86 -2.53 0.72
C LYS A 16 -17.76 -1.74 -0.59
N ARG A 17 -16.57 -1.25 -0.96
CA ARG A 17 -16.35 -0.36 -2.13
C ARG A 17 -17.18 0.93 -2.06
N VAL A 18 -17.34 1.45 -0.84
CA VAL A 18 -18.02 2.72 -0.59
C VAL A 18 -16.96 3.84 -0.63
N ILE A 19 -17.14 4.79 -1.53
CA ILE A 19 -16.27 5.98 -1.67
C ILE A 19 -16.95 7.19 -1.03
N VAL A 20 -18.26 7.32 -1.26
CA VAL A 20 -19.11 8.38 -0.74
C VAL A 20 -20.02 7.79 0.33
N PHE A 21 -20.03 8.39 1.51
CA PHE A 21 -20.80 7.92 2.66
C PHE A 21 -21.50 9.09 3.36
N ASN A 22 -22.59 8.79 4.06
CA ASN A 22 -23.48 9.78 4.69
C ASN A 22 -23.31 9.82 6.23
N GLU A 23 -24.11 10.65 6.91
CA GLU A 23 -24.10 10.75 8.37
C GLU A 23 -24.36 9.41 9.09
N ASP A 24 -25.17 8.51 8.51
CA ASP A 24 -25.46 7.20 9.12
C ASP A 24 -24.18 6.37 9.31
N HIS A 25 -23.26 6.44 8.36
CA HIS A 25 -21.97 5.75 8.46
C HIS A 25 -21.15 6.30 9.63
N PHE A 26 -21.11 7.62 9.82
CA PHE A 26 -20.43 8.23 10.97
C PHE A 26 -21.12 7.89 12.30
N GLY A 27 -22.45 7.86 12.32
CA GLY A 27 -23.24 7.48 13.50
C GLY A 27 -22.95 6.06 13.98
N GLN A 28 -22.84 5.10 13.06
CA GLN A 28 -22.49 3.70 13.38
C GLN A 28 -21.12 3.58 14.07
N HIS A 29 -20.19 4.47 13.73
CA HIS A 29 -18.84 4.51 14.29
C HIS A 29 -18.67 5.57 15.40
N GLN A 30 -19.74 6.23 15.84
CA GLN A 30 -19.73 7.28 16.87
C GLN A 30 -18.70 8.38 16.55
N LEU A 31 -18.78 8.89 15.32
CA LEU A 31 -17.92 9.94 14.76
C LEU A 31 -18.76 11.15 14.37
N GLU A 32 -18.14 12.32 14.41
CA GLU A 32 -18.74 13.58 13.96
C GLU A 32 -17.99 14.03 12.70
N PRO A 33 -18.63 14.11 11.51
CA PRO A 33 -17.94 14.41 10.25
C PRO A 33 -17.17 15.73 10.29
N SER A 34 -17.75 16.75 10.94
CA SER A 34 -17.19 18.10 11.10
C SER A 34 -15.75 18.14 11.63
N LYS A 35 -15.33 17.10 12.36
CA LYS A 35 -13.99 16.96 12.90
C LYS A 35 -12.90 16.64 11.87
N PHE A 36 -13.29 16.18 10.68
CA PHE A 36 -12.34 15.62 9.71
C PHE A 36 -12.30 16.36 8.36
N ILE A 37 -13.32 17.17 8.07
CA ILE A 37 -13.48 17.92 6.81
C ILE A 37 -12.31 18.88 6.56
N SER A 38 -11.75 19.50 7.61
CA SER A 38 -10.61 20.42 7.44
C SER A 38 -9.26 19.72 7.26
N GLY A 39 -9.21 18.39 7.34
CA GLY A 39 -7.98 17.61 7.37
C GLY A 39 -7.76 16.79 6.11
N PHE A 40 -8.62 15.78 5.91
CA PHE A 40 -8.42 14.73 4.90
C PHE A 40 -9.75 14.15 4.37
N MET A 41 -10.87 14.80 4.68
CA MET A 41 -12.19 14.48 4.15
C MET A 41 -12.79 15.72 3.51
N MET A 42 -13.79 15.54 2.67
CA MET A 42 -14.51 16.61 2.01
C MET A 42 -16.01 16.35 2.06
N GLU A 43 -16.77 17.42 2.25
CA GLU A 43 -18.23 17.43 2.24
C GLU A 43 -18.73 17.77 0.83
N ILE A 44 -19.68 16.99 0.34
CA ILE A 44 -20.30 17.15 -0.97
C ILE A 44 -21.79 17.36 -0.73
N LEU A 45 -22.31 18.44 -1.32
CA LEU A 45 -23.75 18.71 -1.33
C LEU A 45 -24.38 18.06 -2.55
N GLU A 46 -25.06 16.93 -2.34
CA GLU A 46 -25.90 16.32 -3.36
C GLU A 46 -27.25 17.04 -3.43
N ARG A 47 -27.63 17.46 -4.64
CA ARG A 47 -28.93 18.07 -4.91
C ARG A 47 -29.77 17.08 -5.69
N ASP A 48 -30.75 16.49 -5.04
CA ASP A 48 -31.88 15.86 -5.71
C ASP A 48 -33.08 16.80 -5.70
N ASP A 49 -33.99 16.61 -6.67
CA ASP A 49 -35.14 17.49 -6.98
C ASP A 49 -36.07 17.79 -5.78
N ALA A 50 -35.93 17.08 -4.65
CA ALA A 50 -36.72 17.28 -3.44
C ALA A 50 -35.93 17.44 -2.13
N ALA A 51 -34.62 17.16 -2.08
CA ALA A 51 -33.83 17.21 -0.84
C ALA A 51 -32.36 17.56 -1.08
N LYS A 52 -31.79 18.35 -0.16
CA LYS A 52 -30.34 18.55 -0.06
C LYS A 52 -29.78 17.47 0.86
N ASN A 53 -29.01 16.55 0.29
CA ASN A 53 -28.30 15.53 1.06
C ASN A 53 -26.83 15.93 1.19
N VAL A 54 -26.29 15.75 2.39
CA VAL A 54 -24.87 15.99 2.66
C VAL A 54 -24.18 14.64 2.73
N VAL A 55 -23.16 14.47 1.89
CA VAL A 55 -22.35 13.25 1.83
C VAL A 55 -20.87 13.61 1.96
N TYR A 56 -20.06 12.61 2.28
CA TYR A 56 -18.65 12.77 2.62
C TYR A 56 -17.80 11.77 1.86
N THR A 57 -16.57 12.16 1.54
CA THR A 57 -15.54 11.27 1.01
C THR A 57 -14.19 11.64 1.62
N PHE A 58 -13.26 10.68 1.65
CA PHE A 58 -11.85 11.00 1.85
C PHE A 58 -11.33 11.81 0.65
N LEU A 59 -10.37 12.72 0.89
CA LEU A 59 -9.72 13.49 -0.19
C LEU A 59 -9.01 12.56 -1.20
N HIS A 60 -8.47 11.44 -0.72
CA HIS A 60 -7.82 10.45 -1.57
C HIS A 60 -8.05 9.03 -1.03
N LEU A 61 -8.22 8.05 -1.92
CA LEU A 61 -8.44 6.65 -1.54
C LEU A 61 -7.26 6.07 -0.75
N THR A 62 -6.03 6.50 -1.02
CA THR A 62 -4.86 6.05 -0.25
C THR A 62 -4.96 6.43 1.22
N ILE A 63 -5.57 7.58 1.56
CA ILE A 63 -5.78 7.97 2.96
C ILE A 63 -6.78 7.02 3.63
N GLN A 64 -7.87 6.69 2.92
CA GLN A 64 -8.86 5.73 3.39
C GLN A 64 -8.21 4.36 3.66
N GLU A 65 -7.43 3.86 2.71
CA GLU A 65 -6.77 2.55 2.82
C GLU A 65 -5.65 2.55 3.87
N PHE A 66 -4.92 3.64 4.02
CA PHE A 66 -3.93 3.83 5.09
C PHE A 66 -4.59 3.78 6.48
N LEU A 67 -5.66 4.56 6.71
CA LEU A 67 -6.36 4.57 8.00
C LEU A 67 -6.99 3.20 8.31
N ALA A 68 -7.51 2.52 7.29
CA ALA A 68 -8.00 1.16 7.40
C ALA A 68 -6.89 0.18 7.82
N ALA A 69 -5.71 0.27 7.20
CA ALA A 69 -4.56 -0.57 7.54
C ALA A 69 -4.06 -0.29 8.97
N LEU A 70 -3.94 0.99 9.32
CA LEU A 70 -3.46 1.43 10.63
C LEU A 70 -4.38 0.95 11.77
N ALA A 71 -5.70 0.94 11.56
CA ALA A 71 -6.63 0.40 12.55
C ALA A 71 -6.30 -1.04 12.96
N HIS A 72 -5.91 -1.90 12.01
CA HIS A 72 -5.56 -3.31 12.25
C HIS A 72 -4.30 -3.49 13.12
N TYR A 73 -3.42 -2.49 13.19
CA TYR A 73 -2.28 -2.48 14.11
C TYR A 73 -2.63 -1.90 15.48
N LEU A 74 -3.69 -1.08 15.59
CA LEU A 74 -4.09 -0.37 16.80
C LEU A 74 -5.18 -1.08 17.62
N SER A 75 -6.01 -1.91 16.99
CA SER A 75 -7.09 -2.59 17.72
C SER A 75 -6.67 -3.97 18.22
N PRO A 76 -6.82 -4.25 19.52
CA PRO A 76 -6.70 -5.61 20.04
C PRO A 76 -7.89 -6.50 19.62
N LYS A 77 -8.95 -5.92 19.04
CA LYS A 77 -10.16 -6.63 18.59
C LYS A 77 -10.15 -7.01 17.11
N HIS A 78 -9.20 -6.49 16.32
CA HIS A 78 -9.24 -6.77 14.88
C HIS A 78 -8.97 -8.24 14.59
N LYS A 79 -9.66 -8.71 13.55
CA LYS A 79 -9.60 -10.06 13.02
C LYS A 79 -8.15 -10.47 12.84
N ASN A 80 -7.86 -11.69 13.28
CA ASN A 80 -6.61 -12.38 13.03
C ASN A 80 -6.13 -12.08 11.59
N MET A 81 -4.95 -11.46 11.42
CA MET A 81 -4.43 -11.11 10.09
C MET A 81 -4.28 -12.34 9.20
N LEU A 82 -4.12 -13.52 9.83
CA LEU A 82 -4.09 -14.81 9.16
C LEU A 82 -5.40 -15.17 8.45
N GLU A 83 -6.53 -14.60 8.84
CA GLU A 83 -7.81 -14.76 8.12
C GLU A 83 -8.04 -13.63 7.13
N LEU A 84 -7.72 -12.40 7.55
CA LEU A 84 -7.98 -11.20 6.75
C LEU A 84 -7.15 -11.17 5.46
N LEU A 85 -5.84 -11.37 5.54
CA LEU A 85 -4.94 -11.21 4.40
C LEU A 85 -5.21 -12.25 3.30
N PRO A 86 -5.37 -13.55 3.59
CA PRO A 86 -5.75 -14.52 2.54
C PRO A 86 -7.09 -14.20 1.89
N TRP A 87 -8.07 -13.71 2.65
CA TRP A 87 -9.36 -13.32 2.09
C TRP A 87 -9.27 -12.07 1.21
N ALA A 88 -8.55 -11.05 1.68
CA ALA A 88 -8.37 -9.78 0.97
C ALA A 88 -7.57 -9.97 -0.32
N PHE A 89 -6.47 -10.73 -0.26
CA PHE A 89 -5.60 -11.01 -1.41
C PHE A 89 -6.29 -11.79 -2.54
N LYS A 90 -7.30 -12.62 -2.20
CA LYS A 90 -8.07 -13.39 -3.18
C LYS A 90 -9.15 -12.56 -3.89
N LYS A 91 -9.34 -11.28 -3.54
CA LYS A 91 -10.26 -10.40 -4.26
C LYS A 91 -9.61 -9.95 -5.57
N ASP A 92 -10.23 -10.33 -6.68
CA ASP A 92 -9.81 -10.07 -8.06
C ASP A 92 -10.19 -8.66 -8.55
N ASP A 93 -10.92 -7.92 -7.74
CA ASP A 93 -11.44 -6.61 -8.07
C ASP A 93 -10.46 -5.46 -7.72
N GLY A 94 -9.32 -5.78 -7.09
CA GLY A 94 -8.23 -4.85 -6.79
C GLY A 94 -8.43 -3.95 -5.56
N ARG A 95 -9.59 -4.02 -4.88
CA ARG A 95 -9.93 -3.08 -3.78
C ARG A 95 -9.02 -3.12 -2.55
N PHE A 96 -8.23 -4.18 -2.42
CA PHE A 96 -7.35 -4.36 -1.27
C PHE A 96 -5.86 -4.25 -1.65
N GLU A 97 -5.53 -3.92 -2.89
CA GLU A 97 -4.13 -3.90 -3.31
C GLU A 97 -3.32 -2.84 -2.53
N ILE A 98 -3.82 -1.60 -2.44
CA ILE A 98 -3.16 -0.52 -1.70
C ILE A 98 -3.32 -0.73 -0.19
N PHE A 99 -4.50 -1.16 0.29
CA PHE A 99 -4.69 -1.57 1.69
C PHE A 99 -3.62 -2.58 2.16
N ILE A 100 -3.37 -3.66 1.40
CA ILE A 100 -2.36 -4.66 1.77
C ILE A 100 -0.95 -4.06 1.70
N ARG A 101 -0.65 -3.18 0.73
CA ARG A 101 0.64 -2.45 0.71
C ARG A 101 0.86 -1.68 2.01
N PHE A 102 -0.14 -0.94 2.50
CA PHE A 102 -0.04 -0.24 3.78
C PHE A 102 0.09 -1.19 4.97
N VAL A 103 -0.68 -2.29 5.00
CA VAL A 103 -0.57 -3.29 6.07
C VAL A 103 0.85 -3.85 6.14
N VAL A 104 1.45 -4.19 5.00
CA VAL A 104 2.80 -4.74 4.94
C VAL A 104 3.84 -3.65 5.20
N GLY A 105 3.66 -2.44 4.68
CA GLY A 105 4.55 -1.31 4.94
C GLY A 105 4.61 -0.91 6.42
N LEU A 106 3.49 -0.99 7.15
CA LEU A 106 3.44 -0.80 8.60
C LEU A 106 4.21 -1.87 9.40
N SER A 107 4.55 -3.00 8.77
CA SER A 107 5.40 -4.04 9.39
C SER A 107 6.89 -3.67 9.36
N ALA A 108 7.29 -2.71 8.50
CA ALA A 108 8.65 -2.23 8.40
C ALA A 108 8.96 -1.24 9.54
N SER A 109 10.09 -1.45 10.23
CA SER A 109 10.50 -0.61 11.35
C SER A 109 10.81 0.83 10.94
N THR A 110 11.26 1.06 9.71
CA THR A 110 11.52 2.39 9.15
C THR A 110 10.23 3.20 9.00
N SER A 111 9.20 2.57 8.45
CA SER A 111 7.87 3.15 8.23
C SER A 111 7.08 3.32 9.52
N SER A 112 7.08 2.30 10.39
CA SER A 112 6.28 2.30 11.62
C SER A 112 6.81 3.30 12.65
N ARG A 113 8.13 3.53 12.70
CA ARG A 113 8.77 4.34 13.75
C ARG A 113 8.15 5.71 13.92
N GLN A 114 7.90 6.44 12.82
CA GLN A 114 7.30 7.78 12.89
C GLN A 114 5.89 7.74 13.48
N LEU A 115 5.12 6.70 13.14
CA LEU A 115 3.78 6.50 13.67
C LEU A 115 3.82 6.02 15.12
N GLU A 116 4.79 5.21 15.51
CA GLU A 116 4.96 4.73 16.88
C GLU A 116 5.39 5.84 17.85
N GLU A 117 6.17 6.83 17.38
CA GLU A 117 6.49 8.05 18.12
C GLU A 117 5.21 8.87 18.45
N ILE A 118 4.18 8.76 17.60
CA ILE A 118 2.91 9.49 17.69
C ILE A 118 1.83 8.68 18.45
N LEU A 119 1.77 7.37 18.22
CA LEU A 119 0.67 6.49 18.64
C LEU A 119 1.04 5.54 19.77
N GLY A 120 2.33 5.42 20.09
CA GLY A 120 2.87 4.31 20.86
C GLY A 120 3.10 3.06 19.99
N PRO A 121 3.63 1.98 20.58
CA PRO A 121 4.03 0.79 19.84
C PRO A 121 2.87 0.17 19.04
N LEU A 122 3.12 -0.17 17.77
CA LEU A 122 2.18 -0.95 16.98
C LEU A 122 2.25 -2.43 17.39
N SER A 123 1.18 -3.18 17.11
CA SER A 123 1.07 -4.59 17.48
C SER A 123 2.16 -5.45 16.82
N HIS A 124 3.16 -5.87 17.61
CA HIS A 124 4.20 -6.80 17.17
C HIS A 124 3.61 -8.15 16.70
N HIS A 125 2.53 -8.61 17.35
CA HIS A 125 1.82 -9.81 16.94
C HIS A 125 1.26 -9.67 15.52
N THR A 126 0.67 -8.51 15.19
CA THR A 126 0.18 -8.20 13.83
C THR A 126 1.34 -8.21 12.82
N THR A 127 2.48 -7.59 13.16
CA THR A 127 3.71 -7.63 12.35
C THR A 127 4.14 -9.07 12.05
N CYS A 128 4.22 -9.94 13.05
CA CYS A 128 4.58 -11.35 12.85
C CYS A 128 3.62 -12.05 11.89
N GLN A 129 2.31 -11.88 12.08
CA GLN A 129 1.30 -12.52 11.22
C GLN A 129 1.38 -12.05 9.76
N VAL A 130 1.67 -10.77 9.53
CA VAL A 130 1.85 -10.19 8.20
C VAL A 130 3.08 -10.79 7.50
N ILE A 131 4.19 -10.89 8.22
CA ILE A 131 5.44 -11.47 7.69
C ILE A 131 5.28 -12.97 7.39
N ASP A 132 4.66 -13.72 8.30
CA ASP A 132 4.39 -15.16 8.11
C ASP A 132 3.49 -15.40 6.91
N TRP A 133 2.41 -14.61 6.78
CA TRP A 133 1.53 -14.66 5.61
C TRP A 133 2.29 -14.39 4.32
N LEU A 134 3.07 -13.31 4.26
CA LEU A 134 3.82 -12.93 3.07
C LEU A 134 4.80 -14.03 2.64
N GLN A 135 5.50 -14.64 3.61
CA GLN A 135 6.43 -15.74 3.34
C GLN A 135 5.73 -16.95 2.68
N VAL A 136 4.56 -17.34 3.18
CA VAL A 136 3.79 -18.46 2.64
C VAL A 136 3.24 -18.13 1.25
N ASN A 137 2.74 -16.91 1.07
CA ASN A 137 2.01 -16.52 -0.14
C ASN A 137 2.95 -16.37 -1.35
N VAL A 138 4.18 -15.88 -1.17
CA VAL A 138 5.20 -15.83 -2.24
C VAL A 138 5.39 -17.21 -2.88
N GLN A 139 5.56 -18.25 -2.06
CA GLN A 139 5.79 -19.61 -2.53
C GLN A 139 4.58 -20.21 -3.25
N ALA A 140 3.37 -19.82 -2.83
CA ALA A 140 2.15 -20.26 -3.48
C ALA A 140 2.04 -19.65 -4.88
N GLU A 141 2.26 -18.34 -5.02
CA GLU A 141 2.04 -17.65 -6.30
C GLU A 141 3.13 -17.93 -7.35
N ILE A 142 4.37 -18.20 -6.94
CA ILE A 142 5.41 -18.69 -7.86
C ILE A 142 4.97 -19.99 -8.55
N LYS A 143 4.16 -20.83 -7.89
CA LYS A 143 3.67 -22.09 -8.47
C LYS A 143 2.46 -21.91 -9.39
N ASN A 144 1.80 -20.75 -9.37
CA ASN A 144 0.55 -20.47 -10.09
C ASN A 144 0.75 -19.55 -11.32
N MET A 145 1.98 -19.42 -11.81
CA MET A 145 2.34 -18.47 -12.89
C MET A 145 1.86 -18.86 -14.29
N ASP A 146 1.23 -20.03 -14.44
CA ASP A 146 0.67 -20.51 -15.71
C ASP A 146 -0.52 -19.65 -16.19
N ARG A 147 -1.16 -18.91 -15.28
CA ARG A 147 -2.32 -18.05 -15.55
C ARG A 147 -1.98 -16.57 -15.38
N ASN A 148 -2.58 -15.71 -16.20
CA ASN A 148 -2.47 -14.25 -16.03
C ASN A 148 -2.82 -13.76 -14.62
N ALA A 149 -3.84 -14.36 -13.99
CA ALA A 149 -4.23 -14.04 -12.63
C ALA A 149 -3.10 -14.30 -11.63
N GLY A 150 -2.41 -15.45 -11.75
CA GLY A 150 -1.25 -15.79 -10.93
C GLY A 150 -0.05 -14.88 -11.19
N LYS A 151 0.21 -14.51 -12.46
CA LYS A 151 1.24 -13.50 -12.80
C LYS A 151 0.96 -12.17 -12.07
N ARG A 152 -0.30 -11.70 -12.10
CA ARG A 152 -0.71 -10.44 -11.45
C ARG A 152 -0.61 -10.53 -9.92
N GLN A 153 -1.04 -11.65 -9.35
CA GLN A 153 -0.93 -11.93 -7.92
C GLN A 153 0.52 -11.95 -7.45
N LEU A 154 1.42 -12.56 -8.21
CA LEU A 154 2.85 -12.55 -7.89
C LEU A 154 3.45 -11.14 -7.99
N LEU A 155 3.06 -10.35 -9.01
CA LEU A 155 3.48 -8.96 -9.11
C LEU A 155 3.03 -8.14 -7.90
N ASN A 156 1.78 -8.30 -7.46
CA ASN A 156 1.28 -7.66 -6.24
C ASN A 156 2.07 -8.09 -4.99
N ILE A 157 2.46 -9.36 -4.89
CA ILE A 157 3.34 -9.83 -3.82
C ILE A 157 4.72 -9.17 -3.87
N PHE A 158 5.27 -8.93 -5.06
CA PHE A 158 6.55 -8.22 -5.19
C PHE A 158 6.45 -6.77 -4.71
N HIS A 159 5.34 -6.10 -4.98
CA HIS A 159 5.04 -4.80 -4.37
C HIS A 159 5.05 -4.92 -2.85
N TYR A 160 4.33 -5.88 -2.26
CA TYR A 160 4.31 -6.10 -0.80
C TYR A 160 5.70 -6.40 -0.21
N LEU A 161 6.51 -7.23 -0.89
CA LEU A 161 7.88 -7.50 -0.48
C LEU A 161 8.72 -6.22 -0.46
N SER A 162 8.56 -5.35 -1.47
CA SER A 162 9.18 -4.03 -1.50
C SER A 162 8.74 -3.18 -0.29
N GLU A 163 7.44 -3.15 0.02
CA GLU A 163 6.89 -2.41 1.17
C GLU A 163 7.45 -2.85 2.51
N SER A 164 7.67 -4.15 2.67
CA SER A 164 8.16 -4.72 3.92
C SER A 164 9.56 -4.18 4.29
N GLN A 165 10.29 -3.65 3.30
CA GLN A 165 11.70 -3.24 3.40
C GLN A 165 12.58 -4.31 4.08
N ASN A 166 12.15 -5.58 4.01
CA ASN A 166 12.77 -6.69 4.69
C ASN A 166 13.60 -7.51 3.70
N THR A 167 14.81 -7.03 3.40
CA THR A 167 15.75 -7.69 2.47
C THR A 167 16.00 -9.15 2.83
N ALA A 168 16.00 -9.50 4.13
CA ALA A 168 16.18 -10.89 4.57
C ALA A 168 14.98 -11.76 4.19
N LEU A 169 13.75 -11.25 4.31
CA LEU A 169 12.55 -11.94 3.85
C LEU A 169 12.59 -12.12 2.33
N VAL A 170 12.93 -11.07 1.56
CA VAL A 170 13.01 -11.16 0.09
C VAL A 170 14.02 -12.24 -0.34
N ARG A 171 15.22 -12.25 0.25
CA ARG A 171 16.24 -13.29 -0.02
C ARG A 171 15.74 -14.68 0.36
N LYS A 172 15.05 -14.81 1.50
CA LYS A 172 14.50 -16.09 1.97
C LYS A 172 13.41 -16.63 1.03
N THR A 173 12.59 -15.76 0.45
CA THR A 173 11.42 -16.18 -0.33
C THR A 173 11.66 -16.23 -1.83
N VAL A 174 12.38 -15.25 -2.38
CA VAL A 174 12.63 -15.15 -3.83
C VAL A 174 14.07 -15.52 -4.19
N GLY A 175 14.99 -15.57 -3.23
CA GLY A 175 16.43 -15.74 -3.47
C GLY A 175 16.84 -17.00 -4.23
N SER A 176 16.04 -18.07 -4.13
CA SER A 176 16.25 -19.38 -4.78
C SER A 176 15.33 -19.64 -5.98
N VAL A 177 14.66 -18.60 -6.50
CA VAL A 177 13.82 -18.74 -7.68
C VAL A 177 14.70 -18.76 -8.93
N GLU A 178 14.54 -19.79 -9.77
CA GLU A 178 15.30 -19.92 -11.02
C GLU A 178 14.61 -19.24 -12.20
N ARG A 179 13.28 -19.29 -12.25
CA ARG A 179 12.51 -18.86 -13.43
C ARG A 179 11.26 -18.09 -13.03
N LEU A 180 11.02 -16.98 -13.72
CA LEU A 180 9.80 -16.17 -13.60
C LEU A 180 9.28 -15.77 -14.98
N THR A 181 7.97 -15.80 -15.15
CA THR A 181 7.29 -15.40 -16.39
C THR A 181 6.18 -14.37 -16.13
N PHE A 182 6.41 -13.13 -16.56
CA PHE A 182 5.38 -12.09 -16.60
C PHE A 182 4.91 -11.82 -18.04
N GLY A 183 5.76 -12.12 -19.01
CA GLY A 183 5.49 -12.03 -20.44
C GLY A 183 4.80 -13.25 -21.03
N ASP A 184 4.46 -13.15 -22.31
CA ASP A 184 3.94 -14.25 -23.13
C ASP A 184 4.03 -13.90 -24.62
N SER A 185 4.22 -14.92 -25.45
CA SER A 185 4.12 -14.83 -26.91
C SER A 185 2.75 -14.32 -27.38
N ASN A 186 1.68 -14.58 -26.62
CA ASN A 186 0.38 -13.95 -26.81
C ASN A 186 0.30 -12.65 -25.98
N PRO A 187 0.21 -11.46 -26.60
CA PRO A 187 0.14 -10.21 -25.86
C PRO A 187 -1.08 -10.05 -24.94
N GLN A 188 -2.16 -10.83 -25.11
CA GLN A 188 -3.26 -10.87 -24.13
C GLN A 188 -2.94 -11.72 -22.89
N SER A 189 -1.91 -12.56 -22.96
CA SER A 189 -1.41 -13.43 -21.88
C SER A 189 -0.14 -12.87 -21.20
N ALA A 190 0.39 -11.75 -21.70
CA ALA A 190 1.46 -10.99 -21.08
C ALA A 190 0.88 -9.94 -20.11
N LEU A 191 1.57 -9.68 -19.00
CA LEU A 191 1.24 -8.56 -18.14
C LEU A 191 1.81 -7.26 -18.67
N ARG A 192 0.97 -6.23 -18.73
CA ARG A 192 1.45 -4.85 -18.92
C ARG A 192 2.13 -4.38 -17.64
N LEU A 193 3.37 -3.92 -17.76
CA LEU A 193 4.18 -3.39 -16.67
C LEU A 193 4.34 -1.88 -16.84
N ASN A 194 4.02 -1.12 -15.80
CA ASN A 194 4.34 0.31 -15.73
C ASN A 194 5.77 0.52 -15.15
N PRO A 195 6.30 1.76 -15.14
CA PRO A 195 7.63 2.02 -14.59
C PRO A 195 7.81 1.61 -13.12
N LEU A 196 6.78 1.77 -12.29
CA LEU A 196 6.82 1.35 -10.88
C LEU A 196 6.88 -0.18 -10.74
N ASP A 197 6.15 -0.93 -11.56
CA ASP A 197 6.23 -2.39 -11.60
C ASP A 197 7.66 -2.84 -11.94
N CYS A 198 8.30 -2.16 -12.89
CA CYS A 198 9.68 -2.42 -13.28
C CYS A 198 10.67 -2.09 -12.15
N ALA A 199 10.44 -1.00 -11.42
CA ALA A 199 11.22 -0.62 -10.25
C ALA A 199 11.18 -1.69 -9.17
N VAL A 200 9.98 -2.15 -8.84
CA VAL A 200 9.74 -3.19 -7.83
C VAL A 200 10.32 -4.53 -8.28
N LEU A 201 10.13 -4.91 -9.54
CA LEU A 201 10.74 -6.12 -10.10
C LEU A 201 12.27 -6.05 -9.99
N SER A 202 12.88 -4.94 -10.41
CA SER A 202 14.33 -4.76 -10.29
C SER A 202 14.81 -4.86 -8.84
N HIS A 203 14.13 -4.19 -7.91
CA HIS A 203 14.46 -4.24 -6.49
C HIS A 203 14.37 -5.65 -5.90
N VAL A 204 13.35 -6.42 -6.23
CA VAL A 204 13.18 -7.79 -5.72
C VAL A 204 14.19 -8.73 -6.39
N LEU A 205 14.36 -8.63 -7.71
CA LEU A 205 15.24 -9.51 -8.48
C LEU A 205 16.72 -9.24 -8.24
N GLN A 206 17.12 -8.03 -7.82
CA GLN A 206 18.51 -7.78 -7.42
C GLN A 206 18.92 -8.67 -6.22
N LEU A 207 17.95 -9.10 -5.42
CA LEU A 207 18.14 -9.96 -4.25
C LEU A 207 17.98 -11.45 -4.57
N CYS A 208 17.64 -11.77 -5.83
CA CYS A 208 17.65 -13.12 -6.35
C CYS A 208 19.05 -13.50 -6.84
N GLU A 209 19.59 -14.59 -6.29
CA GLU A 209 20.96 -15.04 -6.58
C GLU A 209 20.98 -16.16 -7.64
N THR A 210 19.88 -16.91 -7.77
CA THR A 210 19.78 -18.10 -8.63
C THR A 210 18.97 -17.88 -9.90
N MET A 211 18.60 -16.65 -10.24
CA MET A 211 17.70 -16.39 -11.36
C MET A 211 18.40 -16.75 -12.68
N GLU A 212 17.81 -17.69 -13.43
CA GLU A 212 18.29 -18.17 -14.72
C GLU A 212 17.47 -17.58 -15.88
N GLU A 213 16.15 -17.47 -15.71
CA GLU A 213 15.23 -17.02 -16.75
C GLU A 213 14.19 -16.02 -16.22
N LEU A 214 14.09 -14.87 -16.87
CA LEU A 214 13.00 -13.91 -16.66
C LEU A 214 12.34 -13.61 -18.01
N ASN A 215 11.12 -14.09 -18.20
CA ASN A 215 10.35 -13.79 -19.38
C ASN A 215 9.51 -12.52 -19.18
N LEU A 216 9.88 -11.44 -19.88
CA LEU A 216 9.14 -10.18 -19.98
C LEU A 216 8.60 -9.91 -21.40
N GLU A 217 8.49 -10.94 -22.24
CA GLU A 217 8.02 -10.79 -23.63
C GLU A 217 6.64 -10.10 -23.67
N LYS A 218 6.50 -9.07 -24.53
CA LYS A 218 5.25 -8.32 -24.72
C LYS A 218 4.66 -7.75 -23.43
N CYS A 219 5.50 -7.42 -22.44
CA CYS A 219 5.07 -6.71 -21.24
C CYS A 219 4.87 -5.20 -21.46
N TYR A 220 5.14 -4.68 -22.67
CA TYR A 220 4.95 -3.27 -23.04
C TYR A 220 5.67 -2.29 -22.10
N ILE A 221 6.90 -2.63 -21.71
CA ILE A 221 7.73 -1.82 -20.82
C ILE A 221 8.06 -0.50 -21.51
N GLN A 222 7.75 0.61 -20.84
CA GLN A 222 8.11 1.95 -21.28
C GLN A 222 9.61 2.22 -21.05
N GLU A 223 10.19 3.19 -21.75
CA GLU A 223 11.63 3.52 -21.68
C GLU A 223 12.11 3.75 -20.22
N GLU A 224 11.33 4.46 -19.42
CA GLU A 224 11.57 4.70 -17.99
C GLU A 224 11.58 3.40 -17.16
N GLY A 225 10.70 2.45 -17.47
CA GLY A 225 10.69 1.12 -16.84
C GLY A 225 11.90 0.28 -17.26
N GLY A 226 12.41 0.47 -18.47
CA GLY A 226 13.63 -0.19 -18.94
C GLY A 226 14.88 0.21 -18.15
N GLN A 227 14.96 1.48 -17.71
CA GLN A 227 16.07 2.01 -16.91
C GLN A 227 16.20 1.32 -15.54
N ALA A 228 15.10 0.80 -15.00
CA ALA A 228 15.06 0.07 -13.73
C ALA A 228 15.98 -1.17 -13.71
N PHE A 229 16.11 -1.87 -14.85
CA PHE A 229 16.78 -3.17 -14.95
C PHE A 229 18.29 -3.11 -15.26
N GLY A 230 18.94 -1.95 -15.11
CA GLY A 230 20.32 -1.71 -15.56
C GLY A 230 21.36 -2.81 -15.26
N ALA A 231 22.34 -2.97 -16.19
CA ALA A 231 23.61 -3.73 -16.14
C ALA A 231 23.70 -5.12 -15.47
N ARG A 232 22.61 -5.77 -15.02
CA ARG A 232 22.64 -7.19 -14.61
C ARG A 232 22.45 -8.10 -15.83
N SER A 233 23.59 -8.68 -16.23
CA SER A 233 23.82 -9.88 -17.04
C SER A 233 23.28 -9.92 -18.49
N PRO A 234 24.11 -10.29 -19.50
CA PRO A 234 23.70 -10.52 -20.89
C PRO A 234 22.64 -11.64 -21.09
N GLN A 235 22.24 -12.34 -20.02
CA GLN A 235 21.18 -13.35 -20.02
C GLN A 235 19.75 -12.76 -19.93
N MET A 236 19.60 -11.49 -19.54
CA MET A 236 18.28 -10.80 -19.43
C MET A 236 17.92 -9.97 -20.67
N GLN A 237 18.68 -10.07 -21.76
CA GLN A 237 18.48 -9.29 -22.98
C GLN A 237 17.46 -9.95 -23.93
N SER A 238 16.16 -9.67 -23.76
CA SER A 238 15.26 -9.62 -24.91
C SER A 238 15.28 -8.18 -25.44
N SER A 239 16.05 -7.96 -26.52
CA SER A 239 16.12 -6.77 -27.38
C SER A 239 15.61 -5.44 -26.79
N GLU A 240 16.54 -4.62 -26.29
CA GLU A 240 16.64 -3.15 -26.34
C GLU A 240 17.28 -2.60 -25.07
N VAL A 241 18.46 -2.01 -25.22
CA VAL A 241 19.34 -1.54 -24.13
C VAL A 241 19.07 -0.05 -23.91
N PHE A 242 18.70 0.35 -22.68
CA PHE A 242 18.70 1.75 -22.27
C PHE A 242 19.64 1.96 -21.08
N THR A 243 20.49 2.98 -21.20
CA THR A 243 21.48 3.42 -20.23
C THR A 243 20.94 4.53 -19.34
N ASN A 244 21.50 4.57 -18.12
CA ASN A 244 21.50 5.62 -17.09
C ASN A 244 20.48 5.50 -15.95
N VAL A 245 21.07 5.63 -14.76
CA VAL A 245 20.52 5.33 -13.44
C VAL A 245 20.00 6.62 -12.81
N GLY A 246 18.70 6.66 -12.54
CA GLY A 246 18.07 7.57 -11.59
C GLY A 246 17.57 6.77 -10.39
N VAL A 247 17.78 7.30 -9.18
CA VAL A 247 17.29 6.73 -7.92
C VAL A 247 15.76 6.69 -7.97
N MET A 248 15.14 5.51 -7.93
CA MET A 248 13.67 5.39 -7.92
C MET A 248 13.13 5.50 -6.50
N GLU A 249 12.00 6.20 -6.40
CA GLU A 249 11.30 6.67 -5.20
C GLU A 249 10.83 5.54 -4.25
N GLU A 250 10.37 5.94 -3.05
CA GLU A 250 9.97 5.03 -1.97
C GLU A 250 8.89 4.02 -2.39
N PRO A 251 8.87 2.80 -1.79
CA PRO A 251 7.96 1.71 -2.20
C PRO A 251 6.46 2.03 -2.27
N ILE A 252 5.96 3.10 -1.62
CA ILE A 252 4.62 3.66 -1.86
C ILE A 252 4.79 5.11 -2.34
N GLN A 253 4.06 5.52 -3.39
CA GLN A 253 3.98 6.93 -3.84
C GLN A 253 3.37 7.91 -2.79
N PHE A 254 3.07 7.42 -1.60
CA PHE A 254 2.50 8.12 -0.46
C PHE A 254 3.50 8.01 0.70
N SER A 255 4.00 9.16 1.15
CA SER A 255 5.09 9.20 2.11
C SER A 255 4.63 8.83 3.51
N TRP A 256 5.41 8.04 4.24
CA TRP A 256 5.18 7.81 5.67
C TRP A 256 5.20 9.09 6.50
N THR A 257 5.88 10.13 6.01
CA THR A 257 5.84 11.48 6.61
C THR A 257 4.45 12.12 6.44
N GLU A 258 3.81 11.97 5.29
CA GLU A 258 2.43 12.43 5.06
C GLU A 258 1.45 11.61 5.91
N ALA A 259 1.68 10.30 6.03
CA ALA A 259 0.91 9.41 6.88
C ALA A 259 0.91 9.89 8.35
N ALA A 260 2.08 10.25 8.88
CA ALA A 260 2.23 10.83 10.22
C ALA A 260 1.48 12.17 10.36
N GLN A 261 1.61 13.07 9.38
CA GLN A 261 0.90 14.35 9.38
C GLN A 261 -0.63 14.18 9.35
N ILE A 262 -1.15 13.17 8.65
CA ILE A 262 -2.58 12.84 8.66
C ILE A 262 -3.04 12.45 10.06
N VAL A 263 -2.27 11.61 10.75
CA VAL A 263 -2.58 11.17 12.11
C VAL A 263 -2.63 12.34 13.09
N GLU A 264 -1.65 13.26 13.02
CA GLU A 264 -1.59 14.44 13.91
C GLU A 264 -2.79 15.38 13.72
N ARG A 265 -3.41 15.40 12.53
CA ARG A 265 -4.60 16.23 12.24
C ARG A 265 -5.91 15.66 12.78
N ILE A 266 -5.92 14.43 13.32
CA ILE A 266 -7.13 13.78 13.84
C ILE A 266 -7.49 14.33 15.22
N PRO A 267 -8.70 14.89 15.43
CA PRO A 267 -9.07 15.48 16.72
C PRO A 267 -9.09 14.49 17.88
N GLY A 268 -8.63 14.97 19.04
CA GLY A 268 -8.53 14.15 20.25
C GLY A 268 -7.30 13.25 20.32
N TRP A 269 -6.33 13.42 19.39
CA TRP A 269 -5.02 12.77 19.45
C TRP A 269 -4.07 13.34 20.54
N THR A 270 -4.48 14.36 21.31
CA THR A 270 -3.70 14.83 22.46
C THR A 270 -3.35 13.67 23.39
N THR A 271 -2.09 13.26 23.36
CA THR A 271 -1.52 12.30 24.28
C THR A 271 -1.58 12.90 25.68
N SER A 272 -2.24 12.20 26.60
CA SER A 272 -2.05 12.36 28.04
C SER A 272 -0.66 11.88 28.51
N LEU A 273 0.27 11.65 27.58
CA LEU A 273 1.62 11.12 27.78
C LEU A 273 2.59 11.80 26.81
N CYS A 274 2.83 13.10 26.96
CA CYS A 274 4.06 13.78 26.51
C CYS A 274 4.10 15.25 26.98
N VAL A 275 3.99 15.47 28.30
CA VAL A 275 4.62 16.64 28.91
C VAL A 275 6.08 16.24 29.17
N ASN A 276 6.94 16.31 28.15
CA ASN A 276 8.40 16.43 28.28
C ASN A 276 9.10 16.45 26.91
N SER A 277 8.93 17.54 26.17
CA SER A 277 10.02 18.16 25.42
C SER A 277 9.49 19.45 24.79
N GLY A 278 9.83 20.58 25.40
CA GLY A 278 9.40 21.90 24.96
C GLY A 278 9.97 22.27 23.60
N LYS A 279 9.30 21.89 22.51
CA LYS A 279 9.44 22.50 21.18
C LYS A 279 8.09 22.42 20.46
N LYS A 280 7.24 23.43 20.64
CA LYS A 280 6.14 23.70 19.71
C LYS A 280 6.76 24.14 18.38
N ARG A 281 6.71 23.28 17.34
CA ARG A 281 6.84 23.74 15.96
C ARG A 281 5.45 24.12 15.48
N LEU A 282 5.27 25.40 15.16
CA LEU A 282 4.16 25.85 14.33
C LEU A 282 4.41 25.30 12.92
N LEU A 283 3.62 24.32 12.50
CA LEU A 283 3.61 23.86 11.11
C LEU A 283 2.70 24.82 10.32
N THR A 284 3.30 25.64 9.48
CA THR A 284 2.61 26.40 8.43
C THR A 284 2.06 25.43 7.38
N GLN A 285 0.83 25.68 6.92
CA GLN A 285 0.13 24.89 5.90
C GLN A 285 0.98 24.71 4.62
N PRO A 286 1.01 23.52 3.99
CA PRO A 286 1.53 23.40 2.63
C PRO A 286 0.51 23.95 1.63
N GLU A 287 0.96 24.77 0.69
CA GLU A 287 0.16 25.21 -0.45
C GLU A 287 -0.22 24.01 -1.32
N MET A 288 -1.52 23.82 -1.54
CA MET A 288 -2.05 22.78 -2.42
C MET A 288 -1.76 23.13 -3.89
N TYR A 289 -0.93 22.33 -4.56
CA TYR A 289 -0.86 22.31 -6.02
C TYR A 289 -2.12 21.64 -6.56
N VAL A 290 -3.03 22.46 -7.09
CA VAL A 290 -4.17 22.01 -7.89
C VAL A 290 -3.65 21.71 -9.29
N HIS A 291 -3.43 20.43 -9.61
CA HIS A 291 -3.36 20.00 -11.01
C HIS A 291 -4.78 19.82 -11.52
N ASN A 292 -5.22 20.77 -12.37
CA ASN A 292 -6.42 20.61 -13.18
C ASN A 292 -6.17 19.52 -14.22
N TYR A 293 -7.12 18.57 -14.30
CA TYR A 293 -7.27 17.69 -15.45
C TYR A 293 -7.75 18.46 -16.68
#